data_AF-A0AA38GT70-F1
#
_entry.id   AF-A0AA38GT70-F1
#
_cell.length_a   1.000
_cell.length_b   1.000
_cell.length_c   1.000
_cell.angle_alpha   90.00
_cell.angle_beta   90.00
_cell.angle_gamma   90.00
#
_symmetry.space_group_name_H-M   'P 1'
#
loop_
_entity.id
_entity.type
_entity.pdbx_description
1 polymer ?
#
loop_
_entity_poly.entity_id
_entity_poly.type
_entity_poly.pdbx_seq_one_letter_code
_entity_poly.pdbx_strand_id
1 'polypeptide(L)'
;KMVRTRGNAANNPLQGGEAATAQKLDEILAALLDTRDRLTVLEQQSMGNEEEGNEAEINDQLPPVDNINGGNPGVDDNNVIAPNPPENKRARLAAELTNDIKRISPPKFDGTTLGDGAENWLSEMEKYFAIRNFSEETKAIWGAYQLSHEASSWWDNRKVELNIVESDITWDQFKGYFRQRWLPQLYFDRKMTEFQNWSQGRLSVTEYWEGFTKLLKYVPQYQADEKFRIRKFIMGLNPII
;
A
#
# COMPACT_ATOMS: atom_id res chain seq x y z
N LYS A 1 38.60 18.16 -69.86
CA LYS A 1 38.87 16.80 -69.32
C LYS A 1 38.22 16.70 -67.95
N MET A 2 37.28 15.75 -67.79
CA MET A 2 36.77 15.27 -66.52
C MET A 2 37.90 14.65 -65.68
N VAL A 3 37.86 14.78 -64.34
CA VAL A 3 38.19 13.71 -63.38
C VAL A 3 37.34 13.92 -62.12
N ARG A 4 36.57 12.89 -61.76
CA ARG A 4 35.90 12.71 -60.45
C ARG A 4 36.92 12.18 -59.44
N THR A 5 36.86 12.63 -58.17
CA THR A 5 37.24 11.76 -57.04
C THR A 5 36.45 12.08 -55.77
N ARG A 6 35.67 11.06 -55.37
CA ARG A 6 35.23 10.57 -54.04
C ARG A 6 35.10 11.50 -52.83
N GLY A 7 34.01 11.27 -52.10
CA GLY A 7 33.62 11.93 -50.86
C GLY A 7 34.37 11.50 -49.61
N ASN A 8 33.99 12.12 -48.50
CA ASN A 8 34.01 11.50 -47.19
C ASN A 8 32.99 12.19 -46.28
N ALA A 9 32.03 11.41 -45.79
CA ALA A 9 31.10 11.81 -44.76
C ALA A 9 31.88 11.98 -43.45
N ALA A 10 31.90 13.19 -42.92
CA ALA A 10 32.42 13.45 -41.58
C ALA A 10 31.41 12.92 -40.56
N ASN A 11 31.73 11.77 -39.97
CA ASN A 11 31.04 11.23 -38.80
C ASN A 11 31.13 12.23 -37.64
N ASN A 12 29.96 12.62 -37.14
CA ASN A 12 29.77 13.52 -36.02
C ASN A 12 29.89 12.72 -34.70
N PRO A 13 30.84 12.99 -33.78
CA PRO A 13 31.06 12.14 -32.60
C PRO A 13 30.05 12.32 -31.45
N LEU A 14 29.07 13.23 -31.60
CA LEU A 14 28.20 13.64 -30.50
C LEU A 14 26.97 12.74 -30.27
N GLN A 15 26.67 11.79 -31.17
CA GLN A 15 25.52 10.87 -31.00
C GLN A 15 25.84 9.61 -30.15
N GLY A 16 27.11 9.31 -29.89
CA GLY A 16 27.49 8.08 -29.16
C GLY A 16 27.25 8.13 -27.64
N GLY A 17 27.27 9.34 -27.05
CA GLY A 17 27.10 9.53 -25.60
C GLY A 17 25.66 9.43 -25.12
N GLU A 18 24.70 9.94 -25.88
CA GLU A 18 23.26 9.85 -25.57
C GLU A 18 22.72 8.43 -25.76
N ALA A 19 23.19 7.70 -26.77
CA ALA A 19 22.79 6.30 -26.97
C ALA A 19 23.36 5.38 -25.88
N ALA A 20 24.62 5.58 -25.49
CA ALA A 20 25.24 4.81 -24.40
C ALA A 20 24.64 5.12 -23.02
N THR A 21 24.17 6.34 -22.80
CA THR A 21 23.45 6.70 -21.56
C THR A 21 22.01 6.17 -21.57
N ALA A 22 21.31 6.19 -22.70
CA ALA A 22 20.01 5.55 -22.85
C ALA A 22 20.07 4.03 -22.65
N GLN A 23 21.11 3.37 -23.19
CA GLN A 23 21.31 1.94 -23.00
C GLN A 23 21.57 1.57 -21.53
N LYS A 24 22.39 2.36 -20.83
CA LYS A 24 22.60 2.17 -19.38
C LYS A 24 21.33 2.42 -18.57
N LEU A 25 20.48 3.34 -19.00
CA LEU A 25 19.17 3.59 -18.37
C LEU A 25 18.22 2.40 -18.54
N ASP A 26 18.16 1.83 -19.74
CA ASP A 26 17.33 0.65 -20.02
C ASP A 26 17.81 -0.58 -19.22
N GLU A 27 19.13 -0.75 -19.06
CA GLU A 27 19.72 -1.81 -18.23
C GLU A 27 19.38 -1.65 -16.74
N ILE A 28 19.44 -0.42 -16.22
CA ILE A 28 19.07 -0.11 -14.83
C ILE A 28 17.56 -0.33 -14.61
N LEU A 29 16.72 0.07 -15.56
CA LEU A 29 15.27 -0.15 -15.48
C LEU A 29 14.92 -1.63 -15.50
N ALA A 30 15.57 -2.40 -16.38
CA ALA A 30 15.41 -3.85 -16.43
C ALA A 30 15.81 -4.50 -15.10
N ALA A 31 16.92 -4.06 -14.48
CA ALA A 31 17.37 -4.57 -13.20
C ALA A 31 16.41 -4.22 -12.04
N LEU A 32 15.83 -3.02 -12.05
CA LEU A 32 14.86 -2.60 -11.03
C LEU A 32 13.52 -3.35 -11.17
N LEU A 33 13.07 -3.61 -12.40
CA LEU A 33 11.87 -4.40 -12.67
C LEU A 33 12.07 -5.88 -12.28
N ASP A 34 13.21 -6.47 -12.63
CA ASP A 34 13.56 -7.84 -12.22
C ASP A 34 13.64 -7.97 -10.69
N THR A 35 14.20 -6.98 -10.00
CA THR A 35 14.27 -6.98 -8.53
C THR A 35 12.86 -6.91 -7.92
N ARG A 36 11.96 -6.08 -8.48
CA ARG A 36 10.56 -6.00 -8.05
C ARG A 36 9.82 -7.31 -8.24
N ASP A 37 9.99 -7.96 -9.39
CA ASP A 37 9.33 -9.24 -9.70
C ASP A 37 9.82 -10.35 -8.77
N ARG A 38 11.12 -10.38 -8.45
CA ARG A 38 11.68 -11.32 -7.46
C ARG A 38 11.13 -11.10 -6.06
N LEU A 39 10.99 -9.85 -5.62
CA LEU A 39 10.37 -9.53 -4.33
C LEU A 39 8.91 -9.98 -4.27
N THR A 40 8.17 -9.84 -5.37
CA THR A 40 6.76 -10.28 -5.47
C THR A 40 6.64 -11.81 -5.34
N VAL A 41 7.55 -12.57 -5.95
CA VAL A 41 7.58 -14.03 -5.85
C VAL A 41 7.95 -14.49 -4.44
N LEU A 42 8.88 -13.80 -3.77
CA LEU A 42 9.27 -14.09 -2.39
C LEU A 42 8.12 -13.80 -1.41
N GLU A 43 7.33 -12.74 -1.65
CA GLU A 43 6.12 -12.44 -0.89
C GLU A 43 5.02 -13.49 -1.09
N GLN A 44 4.83 -14.00 -2.33
CA GLN A 44 3.87 -15.08 -2.62
C GLN A 44 4.28 -16.44 -2.03
N GLN A 45 5.57 -16.76 -2.04
CA GLN A 45 6.10 -17.99 -1.41
C GLN A 45 5.98 -17.96 0.12
N SER A 46 5.97 -16.76 0.73
CA SER A 46 5.68 -16.60 2.15
C SER A 46 4.19 -16.81 2.49
N MET A 47 3.28 -16.74 1.51
CA MET A 47 1.83 -16.91 1.73
C MET A 47 1.27 -18.27 1.30
N GLY A 48 2.08 -19.16 0.69
CA GLY A 48 1.61 -20.41 0.06
C GLY A 48 1.77 -21.72 0.85
N ASN A 49 2.02 -21.69 2.16
CA ASN A 49 2.21 -22.91 2.97
C ASN A 49 1.03 -23.25 3.90
N GLU A 50 -0.18 -22.78 3.58
CA GLU A 50 -1.40 -23.20 4.29
C GLU A 50 -2.48 -23.56 3.27
N GLU A 51 -3.01 -24.79 3.45
CA GLU A 51 -4.19 -25.40 2.83
C GLU A 51 -3.97 -26.29 1.58
N GLU A 52 -3.84 -27.60 1.83
CA GLU A 52 -4.38 -28.61 0.91
C GLU A 52 -4.81 -29.90 1.66
N GLY A 53 -6.10 -30.24 1.51
CA GLY A 53 -6.66 -31.61 1.61
C GLY A 53 -7.46 -31.93 2.88
N ASN A 54 -8.67 -32.48 2.87
CA ASN A 54 -9.56 -32.93 1.79
C ASN A 54 -10.97 -33.14 2.38
N GLU A 55 -11.99 -32.75 1.63
CA GLU A 55 -13.38 -33.15 1.82
C GLU A 55 -13.56 -34.61 1.38
N ALA A 56 -14.36 -35.39 2.10
CA ALA A 56 -14.94 -36.63 1.60
C ALA A 56 -16.43 -36.67 1.98
N GLU A 57 -17.26 -36.79 0.94
CA GLU A 57 -18.71 -36.86 0.94
C GLU A 57 -19.27 -37.93 1.89
N ILE A 58 -20.34 -37.60 2.61
CA ILE A 58 -21.22 -38.57 3.28
C ILE A 58 -22.55 -38.56 2.53
N ASN A 59 -22.79 -39.62 1.74
CA ASN A 59 -24.06 -39.89 1.10
C ASN A 59 -24.82 -40.96 1.92
N ASP A 60 -26.06 -40.64 2.29
CA ASP A 60 -26.99 -41.47 3.05
C ASP A 60 -27.42 -42.72 2.27
N GLN A 61 -27.12 -43.92 2.78
CA GLN A 61 -27.98 -45.08 2.56
C GLN A 61 -27.71 -46.20 3.58
N LEU A 62 -28.65 -46.40 4.50
CA LEU A 62 -28.80 -47.63 5.28
C LEU A 62 -29.67 -48.63 4.51
N PRO A 63 -29.32 -49.93 4.57
CA PRO A 63 -30.31 -50.95 4.93
C PRO A 63 -29.76 -51.97 5.96
N PRO A 64 -30.62 -52.88 6.51
CA PRO A 64 -30.61 -53.17 7.95
C PRO A 64 -29.93 -54.48 8.38
N VAL A 65 -29.45 -54.43 9.64
CA VAL A 65 -29.46 -55.41 10.75
C VAL A 65 -29.54 -56.91 10.40
N ASP A 66 -28.53 -57.68 10.84
CA ASP A 66 -28.74 -58.87 11.68
C ASP A 66 -27.44 -59.53 12.20
N ASN A 67 -27.46 -59.76 13.52
CA ASN A 67 -27.02 -60.97 14.24
C ASN A 67 -25.54 -61.28 14.65
N ILE A 68 -25.41 -61.39 15.99
CA ILE A 68 -24.67 -62.34 16.88
C ILE A 68 -23.14 -62.40 16.99
N ASN A 69 -22.76 -62.22 18.26
CA ASN A 69 -21.84 -63.02 19.08
C ASN A 69 -20.39 -63.25 18.62
N GLY A 70 -19.49 -62.80 19.50
CA GLY A 70 -18.63 -63.76 20.19
C GLY A 70 -17.19 -63.30 20.40
N GLY A 71 -16.80 -63.14 21.67
CA GLY A 71 -15.42 -63.38 22.11
C GLY A 71 -14.54 -62.15 22.37
N ASN A 72 -14.44 -61.77 23.65
CA ASN A 72 -13.22 -61.19 24.25
C ASN A 72 -12.23 -62.36 24.55
N PRO A 73 -10.94 -62.21 24.96
CA PRO A 73 -10.22 -61.01 25.43
C PRO A 73 -8.71 -60.89 25.06
N GLY A 74 -8.08 -59.76 25.41
CA GLY A 74 -6.61 -59.62 25.51
C GLY A 74 -6.10 -58.20 25.18
N VAL A 75 -5.90 -57.28 26.15
CA VAL A 75 -4.67 -57.10 26.97
C VAL A 75 -3.74 -56.02 26.35
N ASP A 76 -3.78 -54.83 26.98
CA ASP A 76 -2.66 -53.96 27.41
C ASP A 76 -2.37 -52.61 26.72
N ASP A 77 -2.52 -51.56 27.54
CA ASP A 77 -1.61 -50.43 27.80
C ASP A 77 -1.13 -49.53 26.64
N ASN A 78 -1.69 -48.30 26.56
CA ASN A 78 -1.02 -47.08 27.05
C ASN A 78 -1.73 -45.80 26.55
N ASN A 79 -2.45 -45.14 27.46
CA ASN A 79 -2.89 -43.75 27.30
C ASN A 79 -1.71 -42.81 27.58
N VAL A 80 -1.01 -42.39 26.53
CA VAL A 80 -0.09 -41.24 26.60
C VAL A 80 -0.78 -40.06 25.92
N ILE A 81 -1.36 -39.17 26.73
CA ILE A 81 -1.77 -37.84 26.29
C ILE A 81 -0.47 -37.08 25.92
N ALA A 82 -0.11 -37.09 24.65
CA ALA A 82 0.92 -36.22 24.12
C ALA A 82 0.41 -34.76 24.12
N PRO A 83 1.28 -33.76 24.35
CA PRO A 83 0.89 -32.37 24.45
C PRO A 83 0.60 -31.81 23.04
N ASN A 84 -0.57 -31.19 22.84
CA ASN A 84 -0.84 -30.43 21.62
C ASN A 84 -0.16 -29.03 21.71
N PRO A 85 0.83 -28.72 20.84
CA PRO A 85 0.91 -27.38 20.26
C PRO A 85 1.23 -27.45 18.75
N PRO A 86 0.53 -26.68 17.87
CA PRO A 86 0.83 -25.25 17.70
C PRO A 86 -0.38 -24.33 17.45
N GLU A 87 -1.61 -24.86 17.49
CA GLU A 87 -2.85 -24.11 17.20
C GLU A 87 -3.07 -22.90 18.14
N ASN A 88 -2.58 -23.01 19.37
CA ASN A 88 -2.74 -21.98 20.41
C ASN A 88 -1.94 -20.70 20.11
N LYS A 89 -0.80 -20.75 19.40
CA LYS A 89 -0.02 -19.52 19.14
C LYS A 89 -0.70 -18.63 18.10
N ARG A 90 -1.20 -19.22 17.01
CA ARG A 90 -1.92 -18.49 15.97
C ARG A 90 -3.27 -18.02 16.47
N ALA A 91 -4.01 -18.86 17.19
CA ALA A 91 -5.26 -18.46 17.82
C ALA A 91 -5.05 -17.34 18.87
N ARG A 92 -3.95 -17.36 19.64
CA ARG A 92 -3.59 -16.28 20.56
C ARG A 92 -3.21 -15.00 19.84
N LEU A 93 -2.40 -15.06 18.79
CA LEU A 93 -2.05 -13.89 17.98
C LEU A 93 -3.29 -13.32 17.27
N ALA A 94 -4.18 -14.17 16.76
CA ALA A 94 -5.44 -13.74 16.16
C ALA A 94 -6.38 -13.14 17.20
N ALA A 95 -6.48 -13.71 18.40
CA ALA A 95 -7.28 -13.17 19.50
C ALA A 95 -6.70 -11.87 20.06
N GLU A 96 -5.37 -11.75 20.16
CA GLU A 96 -4.65 -10.54 20.55
C GLU A 96 -4.84 -9.45 19.50
N LEU A 97 -4.62 -9.75 18.22
CA LEU A 97 -4.91 -8.86 17.11
C LEU A 97 -6.39 -8.46 17.05
N THR A 98 -7.32 -9.37 17.32
CA THR A 98 -8.76 -9.07 17.36
C THR A 98 -9.11 -8.16 18.54
N ASN A 99 -8.50 -8.37 19.71
CA ASN A 99 -8.69 -7.51 20.87
C ASN A 99 -8.05 -6.13 20.68
N ASP A 100 -6.88 -6.06 20.04
CA ASP A 100 -6.20 -4.82 19.68
C ASP A 100 -7.00 -4.05 18.62
N ILE A 101 -7.48 -4.74 17.59
CA ILE A 101 -8.38 -4.20 16.57
C ILE A 101 -9.67 -3.66 17.19
N LYS A 102 -10.25 -4.33 18.20
CA LYS A 102 -11.41 -3.82 18.96
C LYS A 102 -11.08 -2.58 19.78
N ARG A 103 -9.82 -2.36 20.14
CA ARG A 103 -9.32 -1.20 20.90
C ARG A 103 -8.88 -0.02 20.03
N ILE A 104 -8.71 -0.19 18.72
CA ILE A 104 -8.42 0.92 17.81
C ILE A 104 -9.63 1.85 17.80
N SER A 105 -9.50 2.96 18.52
CA SER A 105 -10.44 4.08 18.42
C SER A 105 -10.05 4.93 17.22
N PRO A 106 -11.02 5.43 16.43
CA PRO A 106 -10.71 6.39 15.39
C PRO A 106 -10.09 7.64 16.03
N PRO A 107 -9.09 8.26 15.39
CA PRO A 107 -8.50 9.50 15.86
C PRO A 107 -9.49 10.66 15.72
N LYS A 108 -9.45 11.60 16.67
CA LYS A 108 -10.19 12.87 16.57
C LYS A 108 -9.40 13.92 15.80
N PHE A 109 -10.11 14.85 15.19
CA PHE A 109 -9.52 16.01 14.52
C PHE A 109 -10.22 17.30 14.95
N ASP A 110 -9.48 18.19 15.61
CA ASP A 110 -10.02 19.44 16.17
C ASP A 110 -10.02 20.62 15.20
N GLY A 111 -9.33 20.48 14.06
CA GLY A 111 -9.19 21.53 13.05
C GLY A 111 -7.94 22.40 13.18
N THR A 112 -7.10 22.19 14.20
CA THR A 112 -5.95 23.07 14.49
C THR A 112 -4.70 22.74 13.68
N THR A 113 -4.57 21.52 13.19
CA THR A 113 -3.42 21.08 12.40
C THR A 113 -3.67 21.22 10.90
N LEU A 114 -2.66 21.68 10.16
CA LEU A 114 -2.69 21.86 8.71
C LEU A 114 -1.65 20.97 8.03
N GLY A 115 -1.84 20.69 6.75
CA GLY A 115 -0.85 19.94 5.96
C GLY A 115 -0.67 18.51 6.44
N ASP A 116 0.56 18.13 6.82
CA ASP A 116 0.90 16.76 7.21
C ASP A 116 0.03 16.23 8.36
N GLY A 117 -0.36 17.06 9.33
CA GLY A 117 -1.24 16.64 10.43
C GLY A 117 -2.63 16.23 9.97
N ALA A 118 -3.22 17.01 9.06
CA ALA A 118 -4.53 16.75 8.48
C ALA A 118 -4.51 15.55 7.51
N GLU A 119 -3.46 15.42 6.71
CA GLU A 119 -3.26 14.26 5.81
C GLU A 119 -3.03 12.97 6.60
N ASN A 120 -2.28 13.03 7.70
CA ASN A 120 -2.08 11.89 8.59
C ASN A 120 -3.41 11.47 9.22
N TRP A 121 -4.24 12.41 9.68
CA TRP A 121 -5.56 12.08 10.21
C TRP A 121 -6.43 11.33 9.18
N LEU A 122 -6.49 11.80 7.93
CA LEU A 122 -7.18 11.08 6.86
C LEU A 122 -6.64 9.67 6.66
N SER A 123 -5.31 9.52 6.64
CA SER A 123 -4.66 8.22 6.45
C SER A 123 -4.98 7.25 7.59
N GLU A 124 -5.02 7.71 8.83
CA GLU A 124 -5.38 6.89 9.99
C GLU A 124 -6.88 6.52 9.98
N MET A 125 -7.76 7.42 9.56
CA MET A 125 -9.18 7.12 9.36
C MET A 125 -9.38 6.05 8.27
N GLU A 126 -8.65 6.12 7.15
CA GLU A 126 -8.74 5.10 6.09
C GLU A 126 -8.28 3.72 6.58
N LYS A 127 -7.20 3.65 7.37
CA LYS A 127 -6.77 2.40 8.01
C LYS A 127 -7.85 1.85 8.94
N TYR A 128 -8.44 2.70 9.77
CA TYR A 128 -9.54 2.30 10.65
C TYR A 128 -10.73 1.73 9.87
N PHE A 129 -11.13 2.38 8.79
CA PHE A 129 -12.24 1.94 7.94
C PHE A 129 -11.95 0.65 7.18
N ALA A 130 -10.71 0.45 6.72
CA ALA A 130 -10.30 -0.79 6.05
C ALA A 130 -10.48 -2.02 6.97
N ILE A 131 -10.19 -1.87 8.26
CA ILE A 131 -10.35 -2.95 9.25
C ILE A 131 -11.84 -3.26 9.53
N ARG A 132 -12.73 -2.29 9.35
CA ARG A 132 -14.16 -2.39 9.69
C ARG A 132 -15.08 -2.66 8.49
N ASN A 133 -14.56 -2.60 7.27
CA ASN A 133 -15.28 -2.82 6.01
C ASN A 133 -16.56 -1.97 5.87
N PHE A 134 -16.48 -0.66 6.17
CA PHE A 134 -17.60 0.26 6.06
C PHE A 134 -17.93 0.63 4.60
N SER A 135 -19.20 0.94 4.31
CA SER A 135 -19.60 1.56 3.03
C SER A 135 -19.05 2.99 2.92
N GLU A 136 -19.01 3.55 1.71
CA GLU A 136 -18.50 4.91 1.49
C GLU A 136 -19.29 5.98 2.26
N GLU A 137 -20.61 5.85 2.33
CA GLU A 137 -21.50 6.75 3.06
C GLU A 137 -21.32 6.60 4.57
N THR A 138 -21.19 5.35 5.05
CA THR A 138 -20.94 5.06 6.45
C THR A 138 -19.61 5.65 6.91
N LYS A 139 -18.57 5.55 6.09
CA LYS A 139 -17.26 6.19 6.34
C LYS A 139 -17.39 7.71 6.46
N ALA A 140 -18.17 8.37 5.61
CA ALA A 140 -18.40 9.82 5.69
C ALA A 140 -19.05 10.22 7.02
N ILE A 141 -20.10 9.51 7.43
CA ILE A 141 -20.77 9.75 8.72
C ILE A 141 -19.78 9.58 9.88
N TRP A 142 -19.02 8.49 9.90
CA TRP A 142 -18.04 8.24 10.97
C TRP A 142 -16.88 9.24 10.97
N GLY A 143 -16.42 9.66 9.80
CA GLY A 143 -15.36 10.67 9.70
C GLY A 143 -15.82 12.03 10.18
N ALA A 144 -17.04 12.44 9.81
CA ALA A 144 -17.69 13.64 10.32
C ALA A 144 -17.84 13.60 11.85
N TYR A 145 -18.26 12.45 12.40
CA TYR A 145 -18.39 12.24 13.84
C TYR A 145 -17.07 12.40 14.62
N GLN A 146 -15.93 12.15 13.97
CA GLN A 146 -14.61 12.30 14.58
C GLN A 146 -14.03 13.72 14.52
N LEU A 147 -14.72 14.63 13.84
CA LEU A 147 -14.39 16.05 13.91
C LEU A 147 -14.81 16.60 15.28
N SER A 148 -13.99 17.47 15.85
CA SER A 148 -14.29 18.20 17.08
C SER A 148 -14.00 19.69 16.93
N HIS A 149 -14.48 20.49 17.87
CA HIS A 149 -14.19 21.92 17.96
C HIS A 149 -14.39 22.67 16.61
N GLU A 150 -13.34 23.33 16.12
CA GLU A 150 -13.39 24.12 14.88
C GLU A 150 -13.78 23.25 13.67
N ALA A 151 -13.26 22.03 13.59
CA ALA A 151 -13.55 21.14 12.47
C ALA A 151 -15.02 20.68 12.42
N SER A 152 -15.60 20.38 13.58
CA SER A 152 -17.03 20.03 13.65
C SER A 152 -17.91 21.21 13.23
N SER A 153 -17.63 22.42 13.75
CA SER A 153 -18.38 23.63 13.37
C SER A 153 -18.22 23.97 11.89
N TRP A 154 -17.03 23.79 11.31
CA TRP A 154 -16.82 23.96 9.88
C TRP A 154 -17.68 22.99 9.06
N TRP A 155 -17.74 21.72 9.46
CA TRP A 155 -18.44 20.70 8.68
C TRP A 155 -19.95 20.95 8.67
N ASP A 156 -20.52 21.33 9.81
CA ASP A 156 -21.95 21.69 9.89
C ASP A 156 -22.28 22.89 9.01
N ASN A 157 -21.45 23.93 9.02
CA ASN A 157 -21.62 25.09 8.14
C ASN A 157 -21.48 24.71 6.66
N ARG A 158 -20.52 23.83 6.33
CA ARG A 158 -20.27 23.40 4.94
C ARG A 158 -21.44 22.59 4.38
N LYS A 159 -22.08 21.75 5.19
CA LYS A 159 -23.30 21.02 4.82
C LYS A 159 -24.45 21.97 4.49
N VAL A 160 -24.64 23.02 5.28
CA VAL A 160 -25.66 24.05 5.03
C VAL A 160 -25.37 24.83 3.75
N GLU A 161 -24.13 25.28 3.56
CA GLU A 161 -23.71 26.06 2.38
C GLU A 161 -23.95 25.29 1.07
N LEU A 162 -23.67 24.00 1.06
CA LEU A 162 -23.79 23.15 -0.12
C LEU A 162 -25.16 22.44 -0.23
N ASN A 163 -26.07 22.68 0.72
CA ASN A 163 -27.37 22.00 0.83
C ASN A 163 -27.26 20.46 0.74
N ILE A 164 -26.33 19.88 1.51
CA ILE A 164 -26.06 18.45 1.49
C ILE A 164 -26.69 17.74 2.69
N VAL A 165 -27.31 16.60 2.43
CA VAL A 165 -27.75 15.65 3.46
C VAL A 165 -26.61 14.68 3.76
N GLU A 166 -26.28 14.49 5.03
CA GLU A 166 -25.10 13.73 5.46
C GLU A 166 -25.09 12.26 4.99
N SER A 167 -26.27 11.65 4.83
CA SER A 167 -26.43 10.29 4.30
C SER A 167 -26.06 10.15 2.81
N ASP A 168 -25.98 11.26 2.09
CA ASP A 168 -25.79 11.26 0.63
C ASP A 168 -24.33 11.60 0.25
N ILE A 169 -23.48 11.81 1.26
CA ILE A 169 -22.06 12.12 1.07
C ILE A 169 -21.26 10.83 1.08
N THR A 170 -20.48 10.61 0.02
CA THR A 170 -19.47 9.55 0.03
C THR A 170 -18.20 10.00 0.75
N TRP A 171 -17.43 9.06 1.29
CA TRP A 171 -16.15 9.37 1.94
C TRP A 171 -15.18 10.10 1.01
N ASP A 172 -15.14 9.75 -0.27
CA ASP A 172 -14.35 10.49 -1.26
C ASP A 172 -14.77 11.96 -1.40
N GLN A 173 -16.06 12.27 -1.39
CA GLN A 173 -16.55 13.66 -1.40
C GLN A 173 -16.17 14.39 -0.11
N PHE A 174 -16.37 13.76 1.06
CA PHE A 174 -15.94 14.30 2.35
C PHE A 174 -14.45 14.64 2.34
N LYS A 175 -13.59 13.70 1.90
CA LYS A 175 -12.14 13.93 1.75
C LYS A 175 -11.85 15.12 0.84
N GLY A 176 -12.58 15.27 -0.26
CA GLY A 176 -12.48 16.42 -1.14
C GLY A 176 -12.68 17.74 -0.41
N TYR A 177 -13.77 17.88 0.34
CA TYR A 177 -14.06 19.08 1.13
C TYR A 177 -13.05 19.30 2.27
N PHE A 178 -12.69 18.23 2.97
CA PHE A 178 -11.72 18.26 4.06
C PHE A 178 -10.35 18.76 3.56
N ARG A 179 -9.85 18.18 2.47
CA ARG A 179 -8.55 18.57 1.87
C ARG A 179 -8.57 20.04 1.44
N GLN A 180 -9.66 20.53 0.85
CA GLN A 180 -9.78 21.95 0.51
C GLN A 180 -9.64 22.88 1.72
N ARG A 181 -10.12 22.45 2.90
CA ARG A 181 -10.07 23.26 4.12
C ARG A 181 -8.73 23.22 4.86
N TRP A 182 -8.09 22.05 4.94
CA TRP A 182 -6.90 21.84 5.79
C TRP A 182 -5.60 21.54 5.04
N LEU A 183 -5.65 21.32 3.73
CA LEU A 183 -4.48 21.19 2.86
C LEU A 183 -4.41 22.39 1.89
N PRO A 184 -3.96 23.57 2.35
CA PRO A 184 -3.86 24.76 1.51
C PRO A 184 -2.82 24.58 0.39
N GLN A 185 -2.90 25.37 -0.68
CA GLN A 185 -1.94 25.30 -1.80
C GLN A 185 -0.48 25.39 -1.34
N LEU A 186 -0.18 26.24 -0.36
CA LEU A 186 1.16 26.38 0.22
C LEU A 186 1.72 25.07 0.82
N TYR A 187 0.87 24.14 1.24
CA TYR A 187 1.31 22.80 1.65
C TYR A 187 1.83 22.01 0.45
N PHE A 188 1.11 22.00 -0.67
CA PHE A 188 1.53 21.33 -1.90
C PHE A 188 2.76 21.99 -2.52
N ASP A 189 2.84 23.31 -2.52
CA ASP A 189 4.02 24.04 -3.01
C ASP A 189 5.28 23.69 -2.22
N ARG A 190 5.14 23.51 -0.89
CA ARG A 190 6.23 23.03 -0.04
C ARG A 190 6.62 21.58 -0.36
N LYS A 191 5.66 20.67 -0.56
CA LYS A 191 5.95 19.28 -0.98
C LYS A 191 6.61 19.21 -2.36
N MET A 192 6.20 20.07 -3.29
CA MET A 192 6.85 20.21 -4.60
C MET A 192 8.30 20.66 -4.46
N THR A 193 8.55 21.68 -3.63
CA THR A 193 9.90 22.18 -3.35
C THR A 193 10.76 21.11 -2.68
N GLU A 194 10.19 20.37 -1.72
CA GLU A 194 10.84 19.25 -1.06
C GLU A 194 11.23 18.16 -2.08
N PHE A 195 10.34 17.80 -3.00
CA PHE A 195 10.62 16.84 -4.07
C PHE A 195 11.71 17.34 -5.04
N GLN A 196 11.68 18.61 -5.42
CA GLN A 196 12.69 19.21 -6.29
C GLN A 196 14.08 19.16 -5.66
N ASN A 197 14.17 19.35 -4.34
CA ASN A 197 15.42 19.33 -3.58
C ASN A 197 15.77 17.93 -3.03
N TRP A 198 14.89 16.94 -3.19
CA TRP A 198 15.13 15.58 -2.72
C TRP A 198 16.33 14.98 -3.44
N SER A 199 17.30 14.53 -2.63
CA SER A 199 18.56 13.93 -3.05
C SER A 199 19.01 12.92 -1.98
N GLN A 200 19.83 11.96 -2.37
CA GLN A 200 20.30 10.88 -1.51
C GLN A 200 21.11 11.43 -0.34
N GLY A 201 22.12 12.26 -0.61
CA GLY A 201 22.94 12.87 0.44
C GLY A 201 23.59 11.82 1.33
N ARG A 202 23.17 11.72 2.60
CA ARG A 202 23.68 10.73 3.57
C ARG A 202 22.81 9.47 3.69
N LEU A 203 21.68 9.43 3.00
CA LEU A 203 20.75 8.30 3.04
C LEU A 203 21.29 7.11 2.27
N SER A 204 20.89 5.91 2.68
CA SER A 204 20.99 4.74 1.83
C SER A 204 20.12 4.92 0.57
N VAL A 205 20.41 4.14 -0.47
CA VAL A 205 19.60 4.16 -1.71
C VAL A 205 18.14 3.78 -1.42
N THR A 206 17.91 2.85 -0.48
CA THR A 206 16.58 2.43 -0.04
C THR A 206 15.81 3.55 0.64
N GLU A 207 16.40 4.22 1.64
CA GLU A 207 15.76 5.36 2.33
C GLU A 207 15.50 6.53 1.36
N TYR A 208 16.42 6.77 0.43
CA TYR A 208 16.24 7.76 -0.63
C TYR A 208 15.05 7.40 -1.53
N TRP A 209 14.92 6.15 -1.94
CA TRP A 209 13.80 5.64 -2.75
C TRP A 209 12.45 5.75 -2.03
N GLU A 210 12.40 5.40 -0.76
CA GLU A 210 11.18 5.51 0.05
C GLU A 210 10.71 6.96 0.16
N GLY A 211 11.61 7.89 0.48
CA GLY A 211 11.28 9.32 0.54
C GLY A 211 10.90 9.88 -0.84
N PHE A 212 11.58 9.45 -1.90
CA PHE A 212 11.26 9.84 -3.28
C PHE A 212 9.83 9.42 -3.64
N THR A 213 9.48 8.17 -3.38
CA THR A 213 8.14 7.60 -3.66
C THR A 213 7.07 8.29 -2.81
N LYS A 214 7.36 8.56 -1.53
CA LYS A 214 6.46 9.27 -0.62
C LYS A 214 6.15 10.69 -1.10
N LEU A 215 7.13 11.40 -1.66
CA LEU A 215 6.95 12.75 -2.18
C LEU A 215 6.32 12.76 -3.58
N LEU A 216 6.56 11.71 -4.37
CA LEU A 216 6.03 11.59 -5.73
C LEU A 216 4.49 11.74 -5.76
N LYS A 217 3.78 11.29 -4.72
CA LYS A 217 2.31 11.42 -4.60
C LYS A 217 1.80 12.87 -4.68
N TYR A 218 2.63 13.85 -4.35
CA TYR A 218 2.27 15.27 -4.35
C TYR A 218 2.66 16.01 -5.63
N VAL A 219 3.30 15.33 -6.59
CA VAL A 219 3.81 15.95 -7.82
C VAL A 219 3.32 15.18 -9.07
N PRO A 220 2.02 15.28 -9.40
CA PRO A 220 1.38 14.47 -10.45
C PRO A 220 2.09 14.54 -11.81
N GLN A 221 2.70 15.67 -12.15
CA GLN A 221 3.47 15.85 -13.39
C GLN A 221 4.68 14.91 -13.51
N TYR A 222 5.27 14.48 -12.40
CA TYR A 222 6.35 13.47 -12.38
C TYR A 222 5.81 12.04 -12.24
N GLN A 223 4.54 11.85 -11.86
CA GLN A 223 3.92 10.52 -11.89
C GLN A 223 3.54 10.12 -13.31
N ALA A 224 3.01 11.07 -14.08
CA ALA A 224 2.48 10.84 -15.42
C ALA A 224 3.56 10.52 -16.46
N ASP A 225 4.77 11.05 -16.30
CA ASP A 225 5.89 10.82 -17.22
C ASP A 225 7.01 10.02 -16.53
N GLU A 226 7.10 8.76 -16.92
CA GLU A 226 8.10 7.83 -16.42
C GLU A 226 9.53 8.28 -16.73
N LYS A 227 9.80 8.86 -17.89
CA LYS A 227 11.15 9.32 -18.25
C LYS A 227 11.59 10.49 -17.37
N PHE A 228 10.70 11.45 -17.12
CA PHE A 228 10.98 12.55 -16.19
C PHE A 228 11.17 12.04 -14.76
N ARG A 229 10.36 11.07 -14.33
CA ARG A 229 10.49 10.41 -13.02
C ARG A 229 11.85 9.77 -12.83
N ILE A 230 12.26 8.92 -13.77
CA ILE A 230 13.54 8.18 -13.73
C ILE A 230 14.71 9.16 -13.76
N ARG A 231 14.68 10.15 -14.65
CA ARG A 231 15.72 11.17 -14.73
C ARG A 231 15.85 11.92 -13.41
N LYS A 232 14.74 12.35 -12.81
CA LYS A 232 14.74 13.06 -11.52
C LYS A 232 15.27 12.16 -10.39
N PHE A 233 14.92 10.87 -10.37
CA PHE A 233 15.45 9.91 -9.41
C PHE A 233 16.98 9.79 -9.51
N ILE A 234 17.51 9.60 -10.72
CA ILE A 234 18.95 9.44 -10.95
C ILE A 234 19.72 10.71 -10.63
N MET A 235 19.20 11.89 -11.00
CA MET A 235 19.84 13.18 -10.69
C MET A 235 19.96 13.45 -9.18
N GLY A 236 19.11 12.82 -8.36
CA GLY A 236 19.21 12.92 -6.90
C GLY A 236 20.13 11.89 -6.26
N LEU A 237 20.61 10.86 -6.98
CA LEU A 237 21.57 9.89 -6.44
C LEU A 237 22.95 10.53 -6.27
N ASN A 238 23.71 10.02 -5.31
CA ASN A 238 25.10 10.43 -5.14
C ASN A 238 25.93 9.98 -6.36
N PRO A 239 26.95 10.77 -6.76
CA PRO A 239 27.89 10.33 -7.78
C PRO A 239 28.56 9.02 -7.36
N ILE A 240 28.71 8.11 -8.32
CA ILE A 240 29.56 6.94 -8.14
C ILE A 240 31.01 7.47 -8.18
N ILE A 241 31.64 7.59 -7.01
CA ILE A 241 33.05 8.01 -6.85
C ILE A 241 33.92 6.75 -6.78
#